data_AF-A0A3N5KL15-F1
#
_entry.id   AF-A0A3N5KL15-F1
#
_cell.length_a   1.000
_cell.length_b   1.000
_cell.length_c   1.000
_cell.angle_alpha   90.00
_cell.angle_beta   90.00
_cell.angle_gamma   90.00
#
_symmetry.space_group_name_H-M   'P 1'
#
loop_
_entity.id
_entity.type
_entity.pdbx_description
1 polymer ?
#
loop_
_entity_poly.entity_id
_entity_poly.type
_entity_poly.pdbx_seq_one_letter_code
_entity_poly.pdbx_strand_id
1 'polypeptide(L)'
;MKKTIYLLTFIFYVLLVSQQIQAQSTWQATSLTNAPVARNGHTVVWTGSKMIVWGGQNYPTIFKSGAMIDTTNTWTLIDSLTAPEARRYHTAVWTGSKMIVWGGSASTYLNTGGVYDLASNSWTATTTTNAPAARFGHSAVWVGNKMVIWGGYSNGNYVNTGGIYDAVNNTWTATSLTNAPCPREHYSVIWTGSKLLIWGGNIGNGLCFKSGGIFDPVSNTWTSMDSTNAPTKRFFHTAIWTGSKMIVWGGAYNYSEASLKSGGTYDPVSNTWTLMDSVNAPSARNFHSAVWTGNKMVIWGGWFSPSATFFKTGGIYDPASNTWIPTDTVNAPTARADHKAVWTGNKMLIWGGFNPNVQTSFNTGGIYQSPVMTSIQKINNVVSEYSLLQNYPNPFNPSTIINYKLSNTGHVKLSIFNILGKEVEVLINEKQNSGSYEILWNASGLPSGIYFYRITVLSENSGSYIETKKMILAK
;
A
#
# COMPACT_ATOMS: atom_id res chain seq x y z
N MET A 1 52.44 43.52 -4.13
CA MET A 1 51.90 43.89 -2.80
C MET A 1 50.38 44.04 -2.94
N LYS A 2 49.59 43.03 -2.57
CA LYS A 2 48.85 42.92 -1.28
C LYS A 2 48.03 44.17 -0.93
N LYS A 3 46.69 44.14 -1.13
CA LYS A 3 45.67 44.07 -0.06
C LYS A 3 44.23 44.31 -0.56
N THR A 4 43.41 43.28 -0.39
CA THR A 4 41.97 43.25 -0.08
C THR A 4 41.64 44.13 1.14
N ILE A 5 40.41 44.68 1.28
CA ILE A 5 39.45 44.42 2.40
C ILE A 5 38.29 45.46 2.53
N TYR A 6 37.06 44.94 2.36
CA TYR A 6 35.76 45.17 3.06
C TYR A 6 35.19 46.59 3.25
N LEU A 7 34.01 46.85 2.67
CA LEU A 7 32.82 47.33 3.40
C LEU A 7 31.57 47.28 2.51
N LEU A 8 30.61 46.39 2.81
CA LEU A 8 29.14 46.59 2.72
C LEU A 8 28.43 45.22 2.81
N THR A 9 28.33 44.73 4.05
CA THR A 9 27.44 43.65 4.47
C THR A 9 26.81 44.09 5.80
N PHE A 10 25.54 43.71 6.04
CA PHE A 10 24.68 44.02 7.20
C PHE A 10 24.05 45.44 7.16
N ILE A 11 22.74 45.69 7.12
CA ILE A 11 21.51 45.02 7.60
C ILE A 11 20.31 45.61 6.82
N PHE A 12 19.41 44.79 6.29
CA PHE A 12 17.97 44.98 6.53
C PHE A 12 17.22 43.65 6.29
N TYR A 13 16.57 43.23 7.36
CA TYR A 13 15.81 42.01 7.59
C TYR A 13 14.42 42.16 6.96
N VAL A 14 14.04 41.35 5.97
CA VAL A 14 12.64 40.90 5.75
C VAL A 14 12.67 39.50 5.12
N LEU A 15 12.25 38.53 5.94
CA LEU A 15 11.82 37.15 5.66
C LEU A 15 12.35 36.43 4.41
N LEU A 16 13.17 35.41 4.69
CA LEU A 16 13.13 34.15 3.94
C LEU A 16 11.68 33.71 3.73
N VAL A 17 11.26 33.63 2.47
CA VAL A 17 10.14 32.77 2.09
C VAL A 17 10.68 31.81 1.03
N SER A 18 11.35 30.76 1.49
CA SER A 18 11.53 29.55 0.70
C SER A 18 10.18 28.84 0.64
N GLN A 19 9.33 29.17 -0.33
CA GLN A 19 8.18 28.32 -0.63
C GLN A 19 8.61 27.28 -1.66
N GLN A 20 9.09 26.15 -1.15
CA GLN A 20 9.06 24.89 -1.88
C GLN A 20 7.61 24.60 -2.26
N ILE A 21 7.33 24.37 -3.54
CA ILE A 21 6.12 23.62 -3.92
C ILE A 21 6.37 22.19 -3.46
N GLN A 22 6.00 21.89 -2.21
CA GLN A 22 5.83 20.51 -1.78
C GLN A 22 4.47 20.06 -2.31
N ALA A 23 4.47 19.05 -3.18
CA ALA A 23 3.32 18.16 -3.24
C ALA A 23 3.18 17.57 -1.83
N GLN A 24 2.35 18.20 -1.01
CA GLN A 24 2.21 17.82 0.39
C GLN A 24 1.10 16.78 0.45
N SER A 25 1.44 15.55 0.88
CA SER A 25 0.39 14.62 1.26
C SER A 25 -0.40 15.21 2.42
N THR A 26 -1.72 15.08 2.37
CA THR A 26 -2.58 15.58 3.43
C THR A 26 -3.21 14.44 4.19
N TRP A 27 -3.29 14.60 5.51
CA TRP A 27 -4.19 13.83 6.36
C TRP A 27 -5.44 14.67 6.65
N GLN A 28 -6.59 14.02 6.51
CA GLN A 28 -7.87 14.55 6.95
C GLN A 28 -8.50 13.56 7.93
N ALA A 29 -9.08 14.07 9.03
CA ALA A 29 -9.81 13.22 9.97
C ALA A 29 -11.11 12.68 9.35
N THR A 30 -11.46 11.44 9.69
CA THR A 30 -12.80 10.93 9.35
C THR A 30 -13.86 11.62 10.19
N SER A 31 -15.08 11.73 9.66
CA SER A 31 -16.24 12.19 10.43
C SER A 31 -16.47 11.29 11.65
N LEU A 32 -16.98 11.88 12.73
CA LEU A 32 -17.39 11.17 13.94
C LEU A 32 -18.92 11.00 14.03
N THR A 33 -19.67 11.76 13.23
CA THR A 33 -21.12 11.63 13.15
C THR A 33 -21.46 10.26 12.57
N ASN A 34 -22.22 9.46 13.33
CA ASN A 34 -22.56 8.06 13.01
C ASN A 34 -21.35 7.11 12.84
N ALA A 35 -20.15 7.52 13.25
CA ALA A 35 -19.01 6.62 13.26
C ALA A 35 -19.25 5.47 14.26
N PRO A 36 -18.79 4.25 13.96
CA PRO A 36 -18.89 3.15 14.90
C PRO A 36 -18.18 3.49 16.23
N VAL A 37 -18.65 2.90 17.33
CA VAL A 37 -17.93 2.99 18.61
C VAL A 37 -16.49 2.47 18.48
N ALA A 38 -15.64 2.95 19.39
CA ALA A 38 -14.21 2.64 19.39
C ALA A 38 -13.97 1.14 19.34
N ARG A 39 -13.02 0.68 18.53
CA ARG A 39 -12.69 -0.75 18.43
C ARG A 39 -11.33 -1.06 17.79
N ASN A 40 -10.85 -2.26 18.10
CA ASN A 40 -9.78 -2.95 17.39
C ASN A 40 -10.17 -4.42 17.12
N GLY A 41 -9.34 -5.19 16.41
CA GLY A 41 -9.67 -6.56 16.00
C GLY A 41 -10.91 -6.68 15.10
N HIS A 42 -11.39 -5.58 14.54
CA HIS A 42 -12.46 -5.52 13.54
C HIS A 42 -11.91 -5.86 12.15
N THR A 43 -12.83 -6.12 11.22
CA THR A 43 -12.50 -6.26 9.80
C THR A 43 -12.96 -5.04 9.03
N VAL A 44 -12.33 -4.84 7.86
CA VAL A 44 -12.82 -3.90 6.86
C VAL A 44 -12.81 -4.54 5.48
N VAL A 45 -13.75 -4.14 4.64
CA VAL A 45 -13.73 -4.43 3.20
C VAL A 45 -14.01 -3.17 2.40
N TRP A 46 -13.45 -3.08 1.20
CA TRP A 46 -13.71 -2.00 0.25
C TRP A 46 -14.70 -2.48 -0.81
N THR A 47 -15.80 -1.74 -1.00
CA THR A 47 -16.84 -2.10 -1.97
C THR A 47 -16.56 -1.59 -3.39
N GLY A 48 -15.50 -0.79 -3.56
CA GLY A 48 -15.31 0.07 -4.74
C GLY A 48 -15.68 1.54 -4.48
N SER A 49 -16.54 1.79 -3.48
CA SER A 49 -17.01 3.16 -3.14
C SER A 49 -17.13 3.43 -1.64
N LYS A 50 -17.19 2.38 -0.81
CA LYS A 50 -17.36 2.48 0.64
C LYS A 50 -16.43 1.52 1.35
N MET A 51 -15.92 1.92 2.51
CA MET A 51 -15.28 1.02 3.47
C MET A 51 -16.32 0.57 4.47
N ILE A 52 -16.58 -0.74 4.53
CA ILE A 52 -17.43 -1.36 5.53
C ILE A 52 -16.54 -1.72 6.73
N VAL A 53 -16.92 -1.31 7.94
CA VAL A 53 -16.28 -1.65 9.21
C VAL A 53 -17.24 -2.53 10.01
N TRP A 54 -16.81 -3.71 10.45
CA TRP A 54 -17.71 -4.60 11.20
C TRP A 54 -17.01 -5.41 12.29
N GLY A 55 -17.75 -5.69 13.37
CA GLY A 55 -17.31 -6.48 14.52
C GLY A 55 -16.21 -5.78 15.34
N GLY A 56 -15.29 -6.55 15.89
CA GLY A 56 -14.19 -6.07 16.72
C GLY A 56 -14.56 -5.98 18.20
N GLN A 57 -13.71 -5.31 18.98
CA GLN A 57 -13.88 -5.18 20.42
C GLN A 57 -13.42 -3.81 20.93
N ASN A 58 -13.92 -3.43 22.09
CA ASN A 58 -13.31 -2.48 23.00
C ASN A 58 -13.46 -3.05 24.39
N TYR A 59 -12.37 -3.58 24.93
CA TYR A 59 -12.39 -4.47 26.08
C TYR A 59 -13.21 -3.88 27.25
N PRO A 60 -14.11 -4.68 27.88
CA PRO A 60 -14.36 -6.10 27.63
C PRO A 60 -15.39 -6.40 26.51
N THR A 61 -15.98 -5.38 25.91
CA THR A 61 -17.11 -5.53 24.98
C THR A 61 -16.66 -6.01 23.60
N ILE A 62 -17.34 -7.03 23.07
CA ILE A 62 -17.19 -7.52 21.70
C ILE A 62 -18.43 -7.10 20.90
N PHE A 63 -18.24 -6.63 19.67
CA PHE A 63 -19.31 -6.05 18.86
C PHE A 63 -19.81 -6.99 17.76
N LYS A 64 -21.12 -6.94 17.50
CA LYS A 64 -21.77 -7.43 16.27
C LYS A 64 -22.30 -6.29 15.38
N SER A 65 -21.89 -5.06 15.69
CA SER A 65 -22.30 -3.84 14.98
C SER A 65 -21.22 -3.39 14.00
N GLY A 66 -21.62 -2.55 13.05
CA GLY A 66 -20.73 -1.95 12.07
C GLY A 66 -21.32 -0.69 11.45
N ALA A 67 -20.51 -0.01 10.65
CA ALA A 67 -20.94 1.09 9.81
C ALA A 67 -20.08 1.11 8.53
N MET A 68 -20.54 1.83 7.52
CA MET A 68 -19.80 2.05 6.29
C MET A 68 -19.54 3.54 6.09
N ILE A 69 -18.34 3.88 5.62
CA ILE A 69 -17.93 5.24 5.28
C ILE A 69 -17.69 5.33 3.77
N ASP A 70 -18.25 6.36 3.14
CA ASP A 70 -18.05 6.64 1.72
C ASP A 70 -16.89 7.63 1.46
N THR A 71 -16.63 7.89 0.18
CA THR A 71 -15.59 8.83 -0.27
C THR A 71 -15.86 10.29 0.08
N THR A 72 -17.08 10.62 0.53
CA THR A 72 -17.48 11.96 1.00
C THR A 72 -17.28 12.13 2.50
N ASN A 73 -16.71 11.12 3.18
CA ASN A 73 -16.52 11.10 4.63
C ASN A 73 -17.84 11.02 5.43
N THR A 74 -18.85 10.36 4.86
CA THR A 74 -20.16 10.19 5.49
C THR A 74 -20.34 8.75 5.98
N TRP A 75 -20.74 8.59 7.24
CA TRP A 75 -21.02 7.28 7.83
C TRP A 75 -22.49 6.89 7.70
N THR A 76 -22.73 5.63 7.38
CA THR A 76 -24.05 4.98 7.41
C THR A 76 -23.98 3.72 8.27
N LEU A 77 -24.91 3.54 9.20
CA LEU A 77 -24.95 2.36 10.06
C LEU A 77 -25.37 1.11 9.30
N ILE A 78 -24.84 -0.04 9.70
CA ILE A 78 -25.21 -1.35 9.18
C ILE A 78 -26.24 -1.97 10.12
N ASP A 79 -27.27 -2.61 9.55
CA ASP A 79 -28.22 -3.35 10.37
C ASP A 79 -27.53 -4.51 11.11
N SER A 80 -27.91 -4.67 12.37
CA SER A 80 -27.37 -5.69 13.27
C SER A 80 -28.43 -6.65 13.82
N LEU A 81 -29.69 -6.52 13.38
CA LEU A 81 -30.80 -7.35 13.85
C LEU A 81 -30.55 -8.82 13.56
N THR A 82 -30.19 -9.14 12.31
CA THR A 82 -29.90 -10.50 11.83
C THR A 82 -28.40 -10.81 11.74
N ALA A 83 -27.55 -9.90 12.21
CA ALA A 83 -26.11 -10.06 12.13
C ALA A 83 -25.63 -11.29 12.94
N PRO A 84 -24.55 -11.95 12.47
CA PRO A 84 -23.96 -13.04 13.22
C PRO A 84 -23.46 -12.56 14.59
N GLU A 85 -23.23 -13.51 15.51
CA GLU A 85 -22.80 -13.20 16.88
C GLU A 85 -21.57 -12.29 16.92
N ALA A 86 -21.45 -11.53 18.02
CA ALA A 86 -20.38 -10.57 18.23
C ALA A 86 -19.01 -11.26 18.19
N ARG A 87 -18.05 -10.67 17.47
CA ARG A 87 -16.75 -11.32 17.23
C ARG A 87 -15.62 -10.34 16.97
N ARG A 88 -14.42 -10.75 17.37
CA ARG A 88 -13.13 -10.08 17.08
C ARG A 88 -12.16 -11.05 16.41
N TYR A 89 -11.16 -10.51 15.72
CA TYR A 89 -10.12 -11.29 15.01
C TYR A 89 -10.70 -12.33 14.03
N HIS A 90 -11.88 -12.01 13.48
CA HIS A 90 -12.52 -12.74 12.39
C HIS A 90 -11.97 -12.23 11.05
N THR A 91 -12.33 -12.89 9.97
CA THR A 91 -11.98 -12.45 8.61
C THR A 91 -13.22 -11.95 7.87
N ALA A 92 -13.01 -11.08 6.89
CA ALA A 92 -14.05 -10.63 5.99
C ALA A 92 -13.54 -10.53 4.55
N VAL A 93 -14.40 -10.83 3.59
CA VAL A 93 -14.12 -10.68 2.16
C VAL A 93 -15.27 -9.97 1.45
N TRP A 94 -14.96 -9.25 0.37
CA TRP A 94 -15.95 -8.64 -0.51
C TRP A 94 -16.13 -9.48 -1.77
N THR A 95 -17.37 -9.83 -2.11
CA THR A 95 -17.69 -10.64 -3.28
C THR A 95 -17.84 -9.82 -4.57
N GLY A 96 -17.80 -8.49 -4.46
CA GLY A 96 -18.28 -7.56 -5.49
C GLY A 96 -19.64 -6.94 -5.15
N SER A 97 -20.47 -7.64 -4.36
CA SER A 97 -21.81 -7.18 -3.96
C SER A 97 -22.18 -7.45 -2.50
N LYS A 98 -21.51 -8.40 -1.84
CA LYS A 98 -21.78 -8.83 -0.47
C LYS A 98 -20.49 -8.90 0.33
N MET A 99 -20.60 -8.67 1.64
CA MET A 99 -19.51 -8.94 2.57
C MET A 99 -19.76 -10.29 3.24
N ILE A 100 -18.76 -11.17 3.27
CA ILE A 100 -18.82 -12.43 4.02
C ILE A 100 -17.89 -12.29 5.22
N VAL A 101 -18.39 -12.56 6.42
CA VAL A 101 -17.61 -12.63 7.67
C VAL A 101 -17.59 -14.05 8.20
N TRP A 102 -16.44 -14.53 8.70
CA TRP A 102 -16.36 -15.88 9.24
C TRP A 102 -15.31 -16.02 10.35
N GLY A 103 -15.59 -16.93 11.29
CA GLY A 103 -14.71 -17.30 12.38
C GLY A 103 -14.45 -16.18 13.38
N GLY A 104 -13.26 -16.17 13.98
CA GLY A 104 -12.85 -15.23 15.01
C GLY A 104 -13.12 -15.76 16.42
N SER A 105 -13.25 -14.85 17.38
CA SER A 105 -13.47 -15.19 18.78
C SER A 105 -14.52 -14.30 19.43
N ALA A 106 -15.29 -14.89 20.34
CA ALA A 106 -16.17 -14.27 21.31
C ALA A 106 -15.72 -14.70 22.72
N SER A 107 -16.60 -15.36 23.49
CA SER A 107 -16.21 -16.15 24.67
C SER A 107 -15.43 -17.41 24.30
N THR A 108 -15.70 -17.96 23.11
CA THR A 108 -15.00 -19.10 22.51
C THR A 108 -14.56 -18.75 21.09
N TYR A 109 -13.74 -19.60 20.46
CA TYR A 109 -13.50 -19.50 19.02
C TYR A 109 -14.76 -19.87 18.25
N LEU A 110 -14.95 -19.26 17.09
CA LEU A 110 -16.15 -19.42 16.27
C LEU A 110 -15.84 -20.18 14.97
N ASN A 111 -16.76 -21.04 14.55
CA ASN A 111 -16.83 -21.63 13.19
C ASN A 111 -18.08 -21.15 12.42
N THR A 112 -18.75 -20.12 12.95
CA THR A 112 -19.94 -19.49 12.37
C THR A 112 -19.54 -18.31 11.49
N GLY A 113 -20.46 -17.84 10.66
CA GLY A 113 -20.26 -16.67 9.81
C GLY A 113 -21.58 -16.08 9.31
N GLY A 114 -21.49 -15.01 8.54
CA GLY A 114 -22.64 -14.34 7.94
C GLY A 114 -22.29 -13.67 6.61
N VAL A 115 -23.26 -13.64 5.71
CA VAL A 115 -23.22 -12.93 4.43
C VAL A 115 -24.09 -11.69 4.56
N TYR A 116 -23.48 -10.51 4.53
CA TYR A 116 -24.15 -9.23 4.51
C TYR A 116 -24.43 -8.80 3.08
N ASP A 117 -25.70 -8.63 2.76
CA ASP A 117 -26.16 -8.06 1.49
C ASP A 117 -26.35 -6.55 1.63
N LEU A 118 -25.57 -5.79 0.86
CA LEU A 118 -25.60 -4.33 0.90
C LEU A 118 -26.91 -3.76 0.37
N ALA A 119 -27.56 -4.43 -0.59
CA ALA A 119 -28.76 -3.92 -1.24
C ALA A 119 -29.99 -4.01 -0.32
N SER A 120 -30.14 -5.13 0.39
CA SER A 120 -31.22 -5.34 1.36
C SER A 120 -30.87 -4.89 2.78
N ASN A 121 -29.61 -4.50 3.03
CA ASN A 121 -29.07 -4.21 4.36
C ASN A 121 -29.40 -5.31 5.38
N SER A 122 -29.17 -6.57 5.02
CA SER A 122 -29.54 -7.72 5.84
C SER A 122 -28.47 -8.80 5.83
N TRP A 123 -28.51 -9.68 6.83
CA TRP A 123 -27.57 -10.77 6.99
C TRP A 123 -28.23 -12.12 6.76
N THR A 124 -27.46 -13.06 6.21
CA THR A 124 -27.82 -14.48 6.12
C THR A 124 -26.69 -15.32 6.70
N ALA A 125 -27.00 -16.31 7.53
CA ALA A 125 -25.98 -17.16 8.14
C ALA A 125 -25.29 -18.07 7.10
N THR A 126 -23.98 -18.27 7.24
CA THR A 126 -23.27 -19.34 6.52
C THR A 126 -23.58 -20.68 7.17
N THR A 127 -23.59 -21.76 6.39
CA THR A 127 -23.72 -23.12 6.96
C THR A 127 -22.53 -23.47 7.85
N THR A 128 -22.77 -24.27 8.88
CA THR A 128 -21.74 -24.91 9.72
C THR A 128 -21.44 -26.33 9.28
N THR A 129 -22.27 -26.92 8.40
CA THR A 129 -22.03 -28.25 7.84
C THR A 129 -20.75 -28.25 7.02
N ASN A 130 -19.81 -29.13 7.38
CA ASN A 130 -18.46 -29.23 6.80
C ASN A 130 -17.60 -27.95 6.92
N ALA A 131 -18.03 -26.96 7.71
CA ALA A 131 -17.21 -25.78 7.97
C ALA A 131 -15.93 -26.17 8.73
N PRO A 132 -14.80 -25.49 8.48
CA PRO A 132 -13.58 -25.75 9.24
C PRO A 132 -13.79 -25.50 10.74
N ALA A 133 -13.01 -26.21 11.57
CA ALA A 133 -13.06 -26.06 13.02
C ALA A 133 -12.92 -24.60 13.48
N ALA A 134 -13.54 -24.27 14.61
CA ALA A 134 -13.59 -22.92 15.14
C ALA A 134 -12.19 -22.33 15.37
N ARG A 135 -11.95 -21.09 14.89
CA ARG A 135 -10.59 -20.52 14.84
C ARG A 135 -10.55 -19.00 14.75
N PHE A 136 -9.43 -18.43 15.18
CA PHE A 136 -9.04 -17.04 14.89
C PHE A 136 -7.62 -17.03 14.27
N GLY A 137 -7.13 -15.85 13.86
CA GLY A 137 -5.77 -15.72 13.30
C GLY A 137 -5.56 -16.35 11.91
N HIS A 138 -6.62 -16.92 11.34
CA HIS A 138 -6.70 -17.43 9.97
C HIS A 138 -6.80 -16.27 8.98
N SER A 139 -6.58 -16.56 7.69
CA SER A 139 -6.85 -15.60 6.62
C SER A 139 -8.00 -16.08 5.74
N ALA A 140 -8.69 -15.13 5.11
CA ALA A 140 -9.72 -15.40 4.11
C ALA A 140 -9.48 -14.57 2.85
N VAL A 141 -9.74 -15.16 1.68
CA VAL A 141 -9.58 -14.50 0.39
C VAL A 141 -10.75 -14.87 -0.52
N TRP A 142 -11.29 -13.89 -1.24
CA TRP A 142 -12.27 -14.11 -2.30
C TRP A 142 -11.56 -14.46 -3.61
N VAL A 143 -11.83 -15.65 -4.14
CA VAL A 143 -11.22 -16.18 -5.37
C VAL A 143 -12.33 -16.60 -6.34
N GLY A 144 -12.45 -15.88 -7.46
CA GLY A 144 -13.55 -16.07 -8.41
C GLY A 144 -14.92 -15.84 -7.76
N ASN A 145 -15.58 -16.93 -7.38
CA ASN A 145 -16.89 -16.95 -6.72
C ASN A 145 -16.90 -17.67 -5.35
N LYS A 146 -15.73 -17.95 -4.77
CA LYS A 146 -15.60 -18.67 -3.49
C LYS A 146 -14.74 -17.91 -2.51
N MET A 147 -15.00 -18.10 -1.22
CA MET A 147 -14.12 -17.66 -0.15
C MET A 147 -13.23 -18.82 0.28
N VAL A 148 -11.92 -18.66 0.21
CA VAL A 148 -10.96 -19.64 0.77
C VAL A 148 -10.50 -19.14 2.13
N ILE A 149 -10.65 -19.97 3.15
CA ILE A 149 -10.06 -19.76 4.47
C ILE A 149 -9.00 -20.82 4.73
N TRP A 150 -7.92 -20.46 5.42
CA TRP A 150 -6.85 -21.39 5.76
C TRP A 150 -6.15 -20.99 7.04
N GLY A 151 -5.45 -21.92 7.68
CA GLY A 151 -4.60 -21.66 8.84
C GLY A 151 -5.35 -21.22 10.10
N GLY A 152 -4.63 -20.55 10.98
CA GLY A 152 -5.13 -19.99 12.25
C GLY A 152 -4.81 -20.85 13.47
N TYR A 153 -5.48 -20.52 14.57
CA TYR A 153 -5.39 -21.23 15.84
C TYR A 153 -6.75 -21.79 16.24
N SER A 154 -6.80 -23.09 16.53
CA SER A 154 -8.01 -23.84 16.84
C SER A 154 -7.70 -24.86 17.93
N ASN A 155 -8.55 -24.94 18.96
CA ASN A 155 -8.43 -25.91 20.05
C ASN A 155 -7.02 -26.04 20.65
N GLY A 156 -6.37 -24.92 20.95
CA GLY A 156 -5.03 -24.91 21.55
C GLY A 156 -3.88 -25.20 20.58
N ASN A 157 -4.15 -25.30 19.28
CA ASN A 157 -3.17 -25.70 18.27
C ASN A 157 -3.19 -24.76 17.06
N TYR A 158 -2.00 -24.50 16.51
CA TYR A 158 -1.89 -23.97 15.16
C TYR A 158 -2.41 -25.01 14.17
N VAL A 159 -3.14 -24.60 13.15
CA VAL A 159 -3.67 -25.51 12.13
C VAL A 159 -3.17 -25.15 10.74
N ASN A 160 -3.07 -26.16 9.87
CA ASN A 160 -2.85 -26.04 8.41
C ASN A 160 -4.08 -26.54 7.63
N THR A 161 -5.23 -26.63 8.31
CA THR A 161 -6.52 -26.95 7.71
C THR A 161 -7.18 -25.68 7.18
N GLY A 162 -8.10 -25.83 6.24
CA GLY A 162 -8.86 -24.74 5.66
C GLY A 162 -10.14 -25.21 5.01
N GLY A 163 -10.88 -24.28 4.41
CA GLY A 163 -12.12 -24.55 3.71
C GLY A 163 -12.35 -23.58 2.56
N ILE A 164 -13.02 -24.07 1.53
CA ILE A 164 -13.46 -23.33 0.35
C ILE A 164 -14.98 -23.21 0.47
N TYR A 165 -15.46 -22.01 0.73
CA TYR A 165 -16.88 -21.70 0.87
C TYR A 165 -17.46 -21.24 -0.46
N ASP A 166 -18.46 -21.97 -0.93
CA ASP A 166 -19.30 -21.59 -2.05
C ASP A 166 -20.49 -20.77 -1.53
N ALA A 167 -20.48 -19.46 -1.80
CA ALA A 167 -21.53 -18.56 -1.31
C ALA A 167 -22.86 -18.70 -2.05
N VAL A 168 -22.88 -19.31 -3.24
CA VAL A 168 -24.10 -19.55 -4.02
C VAL A 168 -24.84 -20.75 -3.45
N ASN A 169 -24.11 -21.84 -3.21
CA ASN A 169 -24.68 -23.09 -2.72
C ASN A 169 -24.72 -23.18 -1.19
N ASN A 170 -24.07 -22.25 -0.48
CA ASN A 170 -23.90 -22.28 0.97
C ASN A 170 -23.27 -23.60 1.44
N THR A 171 -22.14 -23.98 0.85
CA THR A 171 -21.44 -25.24 1.14
C THR A 171 -19.95 -25.04 1.34
N TRP A 172 -19.34 -25.87 2.18
CA TRP A 172 -17.90 -25.93 2.40
C TRP A 172 -17.27 -27.17 1.77
N THR A 173 -16.07 -26.99 1.23
CA THR A 173 -15.18 -28.07 0.81
C THR A 173 -13.84 -27.89 1.51
N ALA A 174 -13.25 -28.95 2.08
CA ALA A 174 -11.96 -28.85 2.74
C ALA A 174 -10.82 -28.57 1.75
N THR A 175 -9.87 -27.72 2.15
CA THR A 175 -8.61 -27.57 1.41
C THR A 175 -7.76 -28.84 1.55
N SER A 176 -7.00 -29.20 0.52
CA SER A 176 -6.07 -30.32 0.58
C SER A 176 -5.02 -30.13 1.68
N LEU A 177 -4.65 -31.23 2.34
CA LEU A 177 -3.56 -31.30 3.31
C LEU A 177 -2.25 -31.76 2.65
N THR A 178 -2.33 -32.34 1.46
CA THR A 178 -1.17 -32.84 0.73
C THR A 178 -0.30 -31.65 0.31
N ASN A 179 0.96 -31.66 0.76
CA ASN A 179 1.94 -30.58 0.57
C ASN A 179 1.52 -29.22 1.17
N ALA A 180 0.50 -29.19 2.03
CA ALA A 180 0.11 -27.98 2.71
C ALA A 180 1.27 -27.47 3.59
N PRO A 181 1.55 -26.16 3.61
CA PRO A 181 2.54 -25.60 4.51
C PRO A 181 2.22 -25.95 5.95
N CYS A 182 3.24 -26.01 6.78
CA CYS A 182 3.06 -26.32 8.18
C CYS A 182 2.11 -25.32 8.89
N PRO A 183 1.46 -25.77 9.98
CA PRO A 183 0.47 -24.98 10.72
C PRO A 183 0.98 -23.60 11.15
N ARG A 184 0.11 -22.59 11.04
CA ARG A 184 0.47 -21.19 11.30
C ARG A 184 -0.74 -20.28 11.50
N GLU A 185 -0.50 -19.17 12.18
CA GLU A 185 -1.40 -18.01 12.23
C GLU A 185 -0.63 -16.72 11.99
N HIS A 186 -1.35 -15.60 11.79
CA HIS A 186 -0.76 -14.26 11.66
C HIS A 186 0.33 -14.14 10.56
N TYR A 187 0.16 -14.95 9.52
CA TYR A 187 0.89 -14.91 8.26
C TYR A 187 0.21 -13.94 7.27
N SER A 188 0.83 -13.69 6.11
CA SER A 188 0.19 -12.94 5.03
C SER A 188 -0.29 -13.86 3.93
N VAL A 189 -1.44 -13.52 3.35
CA VAL A 189 -1.98 -14.16 2.14
C VAL A 189 -2.19 -13.13 1.04
N ILE A 190 -1.84 -13.50 -0.20
CA ILE A 190 -2.06 -12.68 -1.39
C ILE A 190 -2.77 -13.49 -2.47
N TRP A 191 -3.81 -12.92 -3.07
CA TRP A 191 -4.39 -13.40 -4.32
C TRP A 191 -3.62 -12.83 -5.52
N THR A 192 -3.13 -13.69 -6.38
CA THR A 192 -2.41 -13.29 -7.61
C THR A 192 -3.35 -13.05 -8.81
N GLY A 193 -4.64 -13.39 -8.67
CA GLY A 193 -5.57 -13.54 -9.80
C GLY A 193 -5.84 -15.00 -10.16
N SER A 194 -4.97 -15.93 -9.74
CA SER A 194 -5.10 -17.37 -10.03
C SER A 194 -4.73 -18.29 -8.86
N LYS A 195 -3.72 -17.90 -8.05
CA LYS A 195 -3.24 -18.68 -6.89
C LYS A 195 -3.13 -17.82 -5.63
N LEU A 196 -3.22 -18.46 -4.47
CA LEU A 196 -2.93 -17.82 -3.18
C LEU A 196 -1.45 -18.03 -2.83
N LEU A 197 -0.77 -16.94 -2.49
CA LEU A 197 0.57 -16.97 -1.91
C LEU A 197 0.43 -16.84 -0.39
N ILE A 198 0.98 -17.78 0.37
CA ILE A 198 0.97 -17.76 1.83
C ILE A 198 2.40 -17.75 2.32
N TRP A 199 2.75 -16.80 3.19
CA TRP A 199 4.11 -16.72 3.72
C TRP A 199 4.19 -16.09 5.12
N GLY A 200 5.20 -16.52 5.88
CA GLY A 200 5.47 -16.09 7.25
C GLY A 200 4.52 -16.71 8.28
N GLY A 201 4.38 -16.04 9.42
CA GLY A 201 3.56 -16.46 10.55
C GLY A 201 4.16 -17.58 11.41
N ASN A 202 3.27 -18.21 12.20
CA ASN A 202 3.48 -19.23 13.25
C ASN A 202 3.90 -18.63 14.61
N ILE A 203 3.50 -19.23 15.73
CA ILE A 203 4.02 -18.90 17.07
C ILE A 203 4.16 -20.13 18.01
N GLY A 204 4.49 -21.32 17.46
CA GLY A 204 4.96 -22.49 18.23
C GLY A 204 6.00 -23.37 17.50
N ASN A 205 7.11 -23.68 18.19
CA ASN A 205 8.33 -24.39 17.75
C ASN A 205 9.24 -23.73 16.68
N GLY A 206 8.90 -22.57 16.11
CA GLY A 206 9.88 -21.76 15.35
C GLY A 206 10.21 -22.22 13.92
N LEU A 207 9.71 -23.38 13.47
CA LEU A 207 10.19 -24.06 12.25
C LEU A 207 9.59 -23.53 10.93
N CYS A 208 8.51 -22.74 10.97
CA CYS A 208 7.71 -22.42 9.77
C CYS A 208 7.83 -20.98 9.24
N PHE A 209 8.51 -20.10 9.97
CA PHE A 209 8.41 -18.66 9.74
C PHE A 209 9.07 -18.16 8.45
N LYS A 210 10.01 -18.93 7.87
CA LYS A 210 10.66 -18.62 6.59
C LYS A 210 10.01 -19.34 5.41
N SER A 211 9.09 -20.27 5.66
CA SER A 211 8.44 -21.07 4.63
C SER A 211 7.09 -20.48 4.24
N GLY A 212 6.60 -20.90 3.09
CA GLY A 212 5.30 -20.53 2.58
C GLY A 212 4.72 -21.63 1.69
N GLY A 213 3.61 -21.35 1.05
CA GLY A 213 3.02 -22.21 0.04
C GLY A 213 2.23 -21.43 -0.97
N ILE A 214 2.05 -22.06 -2.13
CA ILE A 214 1.23 -21.57 -3.22
C ILE A 214 0.03 -22.51 -3.32
N PHE A 215 -1.16 -21.99 -3.07
CA PHE A 215 -2.38 -22.77 -3.19
C PHE A 215 -3.10 -22.45 -4.50
N ASP A 216 -3.41 -23.50 -5.24
CA ASP A 216 -4.31 -23.43 -6.39
C ASP A 216 -5.73 -23.83 -5.93
N PRO A 217 -6.69 -22.88 -5.88
CA PRO A 217 -8.04 -23.16 -5.45
C PRO A 217 -8.88 -23.92 -6.48
N VAL A 218 -8.45 -23.98 -7.75
CA VAL A 218 -9.17 -24.70 -8.82
C VAL A 218 -8.88 -26.20 -8.72
N SER A 219 -7.61 -26.57 -8.60
CA SER A 219 -7.19 -27.98 -8.44
C SER A 219 -7.17 -28.44 -6.98
N ASN A 220 -7.34 -27.54 -6.01
CA ASN A 220 -7.19 -27.80 -4.58
C ASN A 220 -5.82 -28.43 -4.24
N THR A 221 -4.74 -27.85 -4.75
CA THR A 221 -3.38 -28.37 -4.56
C THR A 221 -2.41 -27.32 -4.04
N TRP A 222 -1.42 -27.77 -3.26
CA TRP A 222 -0.32 -26.95 -2.79
C TRP A 222 0.96 -27.20 -3.57
N THR A 223 1.68 -26.12 -3.84
CA THR A 223 3.07 -26.13 -4.31
C THR A 223 3.96 -25.43 -3.30
N SER A 224 5.18 -25.92 -3.11
CA SER A 224 6.16 -25.32 -2.20
C SER A 224 6.62 -23.96 -2.70
N MET A 225 6.68 -22.98 -1.79
CA MET A 225 7.32 -21.70 -2.02
C MET A 225 8.80 -21.82 -1.66
N ASP A 226 9.71 -21.39 -2.54
CA ASP A 226 11.14 -21.36 -2.22
C ASP A 226 11.38 -20.41 -1.03
N SER A 227 12.30 -20.78 -0.16
CA SER A 227 12.72 -20.01 1.01
C SER A 227 14.14 -19.47 0.88
N THR A 228 14.85 -19.80 -0.20
CA THR A 228 16.15 -19.24 -0.54
C THR A 228 16.02 -17.73 -0.70
N ASN A 229 16.85 -16.97 0.01
CA ASN A 229 16.79 -15.50 0.08
C ASN A 229 15.48 -14.90 0.60
N ALA A 230 14.60 -15.70 1.20
CA ALA A 230 13.41 -15.17 1.85
C ALA A 230 13.80 -14.22 3.00
N PRO A 231 13.03 -13.14 3.24
CA PRO A 231 13.28 -12.23 4.34
C PRO A 231 13.31 -12.94 5.69
N THR A 232 13.91 -12.29 6.68
CA THR A 232 13.93 -12.81 8.07
C THR A 232 12.53 -13.24 8.49
N LYS A 233 12.50 -14.38 9.18
CA LYS A 233 11.31 -15.04 9.70
C LYS A 233 10.45 -14.05 10.51
N ARG A 234 9.14 -14.00 10.26
CA ARG A 234 8.26 -12.93 10.81
C ARG A 234 6.77 -13.27 10.87
N PHE A 235 6.04 -12.57 11.74
CA PHE A 235 4.58 -12.54 11.85
C PHE A 235 4.11 -11.09 12.05
N PHE A 236 2.79 -10.81 11.90
CA PHE A 236 2.21 -9.45 11.96
C PHE A 236 2.87 -8.43 11.00
N HIS A 237 3.47 -8.92 9.93
CA HIS A 237 3.95 -8.12 8.81
C HIS A 237 2.79 -7.81 7.87
N THR A 238 2.99 -6.86 6.96
CA THR A 238 2.05 -6.63 5.87
C THR A 238 2.56 -7.25 4.58
N ALA A 239 1.63 -7.61 3.70
CA ALA A 239 1.94 -7.98 2.33
C ALA A 239 1.04 -7.23 1.36
N ILE A 240 1.56 -6.89 0.18
CA ILE A 240 0.78 -6.34 -0.93
C ILE A 240 1.08 -7.09 -2.23
N TRP A 241 0.12 -7.05 -3.16
CA TRP A 241 0.30 -7.52 -4.52
C TRP A 241 0.55 -6.34 -5.45
N THR A 242 1.63 -6.39 -6.22
CA THR A 242 1.97 -5.34 -7.20
C THR A 242 1.28 -5.51 -8.54
N GLY A 243 0.59 -6.63 -8.75
CA GLY A 243 0.14 -7.10 -10.06
C GLY A 243 1.01 -8.25 -10.60
N SER A 244 2.27 -8.37 -10.15
CA SER A 244 3.20 -9.41 -10.59
C SER A 244 4.02 -10.04 -9.47
N LYS A 245 4.31 -9.30 -8.40
CA LYS A 245 5.09 -9.74 -7.24
C LYS A 245 4.39 -9.45 -5.93
N MET A 246 4.62 -10.29 -4.94
CA MET A 246 4.24 -10.03 -3.54
C MET A 246 5.35 -9.24 -2.86
N ILE A 247 5.02 -8.15 -2.18
CA ILE A 247 5.95 -7.44 -1.28
C ILE A 247 5.56 -7.80 0.16
N VAL A 248 6.54 -8.08 1.02
CA VAL A 248 6.37 -8.25 2.47
C VAL A 248 7.27 -7.29 3.23
N TRP A 249 6.76 -6.64 4.27
CA TRP A 249 7.56 -5.69 5.06
C TRP A 249 7.15 -5.62 6.53
N GLY A 250 8.14 -5.35 7.39
CA GLY A 250 7.93 -5.16 8.82
C GLY A 250 7.62 -6.46 9.57
N GLY A 251 6.76 -6.38 10.59
CA GLY A 251 6.42 -7.52 11.44
C GLY A 251 7.38 -7.67 12.63
N ALA A 252 7.28 -8.79 13.34
CA ALA A 252 8.12 -9.10 14.48
C ALA A 252 8.65 -10.53 14.38
N TYR A 253 9.71 -10.83 15.13
CA TYR A 253 10.30 -12.17 15.21
C TYR A 253 9.52 -13.08 16.17
N ASN A 254 9.26 -12.60 17.39
CA ASN A 254 8.33 -13.17 18.37
C ASN A 254 7.71 -12.01 19.20
N TYR A 255 6.87 -12.31 20.19
CA TYR A 255 6.22 -11.28 21.01
C TYR A 255 7.19 -10.44 21.86
N SER A 256 8.31 -11.05 22.28
CA SER A 256 9.33 -10.44 23.15
C SER A 256 10.49 -9.76 22.41
N GLU A 257 10.65 -10.02 21.11
CA GLU A 257 11.78 -9.54 20.31
C GLU A 257 11.45 -8.30 19.48
N ALA A 258 12.52 -7.65 19.03
CA ALA A 258 12.46 -6.43 18.26
C ALA A 258 11.61 -6.60 17.00
N SER A 259 10.76 -5.60 16.74
CA SER A 259 10.09 -5.50 15.44
C SER A 259 11.12 -5.35 14.32
N LEU A 260 10.71 -5.65 13.10
CA LEU A 260 11.56 -5.62 11.92
C LEU A 260 11.32 -4.36 11.10
N LYS A 261 12.39 -3.83 10.48
CA LYS A 261 12.35 -2.80 9.42
C LYS A 261 12.75 -3.34 8.04
N SER A 262 12.93 -4.65 7.93
CA SER A 262 13.32 -5.34 6.70
C SER A 262 12.10 -5.86 5.94
N GLY A 263 12.31 -6.27 4.70
CA GLY A 263 11.28 -6.87 3.85
C GLY A 263 11.88 -7.59 2.65
N GLY A 264 11.03 -8.04 1.74
CA GLY A 264 11.42 -8.64 0.48
C GLY A 264 10.28 -8.66 -0.52
N THR A 265 10.63 -8.97 -1.76
CA THR A 265 9.69 -9.22 -2.84
C THR A 265 9.80 -10.67 -3.27
N TYR A 266 8.66 -11.30 -3.53
CA TYR A 266 8.55 -12.66 -4.04
C TYR A 266 7.95 -12.64 -5.44
N ASP A 267 8.64 -13.29 -6.37
CA ASP A 267 8.19 -13.49 -7.73
C ASP A 267 7.65 -14.92 -7.89
N PRO A 268 6.33 -15.09 -8.08
CA PRO A 268 5.72 -16.41 -8.23
C PRO A 268 6.01 -17.07 -9.58
N VAL A 269 6.51 -16.34 -10.58
CA VAL A 269 6.86 -16.91 -11.90
C VAL A 269 8.20 -17.64 -11.81
N SER A 270 9.21 -16.98 -11.23
CA SER A 270 10.53 -17.58 -11.02
C SER A 270 10.64 -18.37 -9.71
N ASN A 271 9.64 -18.26 -8.83
CA ASN A 271 9.67 -18.81 -7.46
C ASN A 271 10.89 -18.34 -6.66
N THR A 272 11.20 -17.04 -6.70
CA THR A 272 12.38 -16.48 -6.04
C THR A 272 12.08 -15.26 -5.17
N TRP A 273 12.91 -15.08 -4.15
CA TRP A 273 12.89 -13.90 -3.28
C TRP A 273 14.01 -12.92 -3.61
N THR A 274 13.70 -11.63 -3.47
CA THR A 274 14.68 -10.53 -3.52
C THR A 274 14.49 -9.66 -2.29
N LEU A 275 15.57 -9.40 -1.53
CA LEU A 275 15.52 -8.55 -0.35
C LEU A 275 15.30 -7.08 -0.72
N MET A 276 14.53 -6.36 0.10
CA MET A 276 14.30 -4.92 -0.08
C MET A 276 15.44 -4.10 0.55
N ASP A 277 15.68 -2.91 0.00
CA ASP A 277 16.50 -1.92 0.69
C ASP A 277 15.78 -1.40 1.94
N SER A 278 16.56 -1.16 2.98
CA SER A 278 16.13 -0.58 4.25
C SER A 278 16.65 0.84 4.48
N VAL A 279 17.43 1.40 3.54
CA VAL A 279 17.82 2.81 3.55
C VAL A 279 16.55 3.66 3.49
N ASN A 280 16.43 4.60 4.44
CA ASN A 280 15.26 5.46 4.66
C ASN A 280 13.93 4.75 4.94
N ALA A 281 13.94 3.43 5.16
CA ALA A 281 12.74 2.71 5.57
C ALA A 281 12.25 3.24 6.93
N PRO A 282 10.92 3.28 7.16
CA PRO A 282 10.38 3.68 8.44
C PRO A 282 10.90 2.81 9.59
N SER A 283 10.85 3.35 10.82
CA SER A 283 11.22 2.61 12.02
C SER A 283 10.56 1.23 12.06
N ALA A 284 11.28 0.24 12.58
CA ALA A 284 10.79 -1.12 12.70
C ALA A 284 9.42 -1.19 13.39
N ARG A 285 8.50 -2.01 12.87
CA ARG A 285 7.11 -2.03 13.34
C ARG A 285 6.36 -3.30 12.93
N ASN A 286 5.36 -3.65 13.73
CA ASN A 286 4.36 -4.68 13.46
C ASN A 286 2.94 -4.12 13.70
N PHE A 287 1.89 -4.85 13.33
CA PHE A 287 0.47 -4.37 13.39
C PHE A 287 0.23 -3.01 12.70
N HIS A 288 1.07 -2.65 11.73
CA HIS A 288 0.84 -1.52 10.85
C HIS A 288 -0.11 -1.96 9.72
N SER A 289 -0.67 -0.99 9.01
CA SER A 289 -1.44 -1.27 7.79
C SER A 289 -0.61 -0.93 6.56
N ALA A 290 -0.93 -1.58 5.44
CA ALA A 290 -0.34 -1.31 4.15
C ALA A 290 -1.41 -1.27 3.07
N VAL A 291 -1.23 -0.41 2.08
CA VAL A 291 -2.07 -0.35 0.88
C VAL A 291 -1.21 -0.22 -0.37
N TRP A 292 -1.75 -0.70 -1.50
CA TRP A 292 -1.13 -0.56 -2.81
C TRP A 292 -1.82 0.55 -3.60
N THR A 293 -1.05 1.52 -4.08
CA THR A 293 -1.57 2.67 -4.86
C THR A 293 -1.79 2.35 -6.34
N GLY A 294 -1.38 1.16 -6.79
CA GLY A 294 -1.21 0.81 -8.20
C GLY A 294 0.27 0.80 -8.62
N ASN A 295 1.14 1.54 -7.94
CA ASN A 295 2.56 1.61 -8.23
C ASN A 295 3.49 1.72 -7.01
N LYS A 296 2.97 2.09 -5.83
CA LYS A 296 3.73 2.26 -4.60
C LYS A 296 3.01 1.58 -3.45
N MET A 297 3.78 1.10 -2.47
CA MET A 297 3.24 0.60 -1.21
C MET A 297 3.26 1.72 -0.18
N VAL A 298 2.12 2.05 0.42
CA VAL A 298 2.05 2.99 1.55
C VAL A 298 1.83 2.19 2.82
N ILE A 299 2.67 2.41 3.84
CA ILE A 299 2.50 1.84 5.17
C ILE A 299 2.31 2.94 6.20
N TRP A 300 1.53 2.67 7.24
CA TRP A 300 1.33 3.65 8.32
C TRP A 300 1.02 3.02 9.68
N GLY A 301 1.43 3.75 10.72
CA GLY A 301 1.16 3.42 12.12
C GLY A 301 1.93 2.18 12.59
N GLY A 302 1.32 1.39 13.45
CA GLY A 302 1.90 0.17 14.01
C GLY A 302 2.61 0.41 15.34
N TRP A 303 3.20 -0.68 15.82
CA TRP A 303 3.77 -0.80 17.15
C TRP A 303 5.19 -1.40 17.07
N PHE A 304 6.07 -0.94 17.94
CA PHE A 304 7.39 -1.50 18.16
C PHE A 304 7.47 -2.14 19.54
N SER A 305 7.75 -3.45 19.53
CA SER A 305 8.27 -4.21 20.67
C SER A 305 9.81 -4.17 20.63
N PRO A 306 10.53 -4.08 21.77
CA PRO A 306 10.04 -4.22 23.15
C PRO A 306 9.63 -2.90 23.85
N SER A 307 9.99 -1.72 23.34
CA SER A 307 9.77 -0.43 24.05
C SER A 307 8.32 0.08 24.03
N ALA A 308 7.36 -0.78 23.71
CA ALA A 308 5.94 -0.50 23.62
C ALA A 308 5.57 0.78 22.83
N THR A 309 6.33 1.11 21.79
CA THR A 309 6.22 2.40 21.09
C THR A 309 5.20 2.32 19.95
N PHE A 310 4.22 3.22 19.93
CA PHE A 310 3.23 3.33 18.86
C PHE A 310 3.62 4.44 17.89
N PHE A 311 3.40 4.24 16.59
CA PHE A 311 3.75 5.21 15.57
C PHE A 311 2.54 5.94 15.02
N LYS A 312 2.73 7.24 14.75
CA LYS A 312 1.89 8.07 13.85
C LYS A 312 2.60 8.38 12.52
N THR A 313 3.72 7.70 12.26
CA THR A 313 4.55 7.83 11.07
C THR A 313 4.33 6.65 10.14
N GLY A 314 4.74 6.80 8.89
CA GLY A 314 4.65 5.79 7.86
C GLY A 314 5.75 5.95 6.81
N GLY A 315 5.64 5.20 5.72
CA GLY A 315 6.52 5.35 4.57
C GLY A 315 5.84 4.91 3.28
N ILE A 316 6.36 5.42 2.18
CA ILE A 316 5.95 5.08 0.83
C ILE A 316 7.15 4.40 0.16
N TYR A 317 6.98 3.14 -0.19
CA TYR A 317 7.96 2.36 -0.92
C TYR A 317 7.66 2.37 -2.41
N ASP A 318 8.66 2.73 -3.20
CA ASP A 318 8.62 2.62 -4.66
C ASP A 318 9.41 1.37 -5.09
N PRO A 319 8.74 0.29 -5.55
CA PRO A 319 9.42 -0.91 -6.01
C PRO A 319 10.24 -0.71 -7.29
N ALA A 320 9.98 0.33 -8.09
CA ALA A 320 10.73 0.58 -9.32
C ALA A 320 12.13 1.13 -9.03
N SER A 321 12.27 1.97 -8.00
CA SER A 321 13.55 2.51 -7.55
C SER A 321 14.12 1.81 -6.32
N ASN A 322 13.36 0.92 -5.66
CA ASN A 322 13.71 0.28 -4.39
C ASN A 322 14.05 1.31 -3.30
N THR A 323 13.23 2.36 -3.19
CA THR A 323 13.46 3.46 -2.24
C THR A 323 12.24 3.75 -1.37
N TRP A 324 12.50 4.33 -0.20
CA TRP A 324 11.50 4.79 0.74
C TRP A 324 11.50 6.32 0.86
N ILE A 325 10.30 6.89 0.96
CA ILE A 325 10.09 8.27 1.43
C ILE A 325 9.13 8.27 2.62
N PRO A 326 9.27 9.17 3.60
CA PRO A 326 8.35 9.24 4.73
C PRO A 326 6.96 9.74 4.30
N THR A 327 5.91 9.28 4.97
CA THR A 327 4.59 9.91 4.89
C THR A 327 4.58 11.21 5.67
N ASP A 328 3.78 12.20 5.25
CA ASP A 328 3.53 13.38 6.08
C ASP A 328 2.88 13.00 7.43
N THR A 329 3.18 13.79 8.45
CA THR A 329 2.68 13.69 9.81
C THR A 329 1.79 14.86 10.22
N VAL A 330 1.70 15.92 9.41
CA VAL A 330 0.77 17.03 9.61
C VAL A 330 -0.65 16.48 9.56
N ASN A 331 -1.42 16.74 10.62
CA ASN A 331 -2.78 16.23 10.84
C ASN A 331 -2.94 14.70 10.83
N ALA A 332 -1.83 13.95 10.90
CA ALA A 332 -1.90 12.50 10.97
C ALA A 332 -2.65 12.06 12.25
N PRO A 333 -3.46 10.99 12.18
CA PRO A 333 -4.15 10.47 13.35
C PRO A 333 -3.18 10.10 14.48
N THR A 334 -3.67 10.11 15.71
CA THR A 334 -2.91 9.69 16.90
C THR A 334 -2.25 8.32 16.67
N ALA A 335 -1.04 8.16 17.20
CA ALA A 335 -0.26 6.94 17.06
C ALA A 335 -1.04 5.70 17.52
N ARG A 336 -1.04 4.64 16.70
CA ARG A 336 -1.91 3.46 16.91
C ARG A 336 -1.43 2.23 16.14
N ALA A 337 -1.87 1.06 16.59
CA ALA A 337 -1.67 -0.22 15.92
C ALA A 337 -3.00 -0.96 15.73
N ASP A 338 -3.01 -2.04 14.94
CA ASP A 338 -4.18 -2.90 14.66
C ASP A 338 -5.40 -2.17 14.06
N HIS A 339 -5.22 -0.91 13.65
CA HIS A 339 -6.14 -0.23 12.76
C HIS A 339 -6.17 -0.97 11.40
N LYS A 340 -7.22 -0.73 10.64
CA LYS A 340 -7.38 -1.32 9.32
C LYS A 340 -7.36 -0.22 8.27
N ALA A 341 -6.89 -0.55 7.07
CA ALA A 341 -6.76 0.38 5.98
C ALA A 341 -7.32 -0.20 4.68
N VAL A 342 -7.85 0.66 3.82
CA VAL A 342 -8.21 0.35 2.44
C VAL A 342 -7.65 1.42 1.50
N TRP A 343 -7.42 1.02 0.25
CA TRP A 343 -7.15 1.97 -0.83
C TRP A 343 -8.44 2.29 -1.57
N THR A 344 -8.78 3.58 -1.69
CA THR A 344 -9.99 4.04 -2.38
C THR A 344 -9.80 4.19 -3.89
N GLY A 345 -8.59 3.93 -4.39
CA GLY A 345 -8.15 4.27 -5.75
C GLY A 345 -7.22 5.50 -5.79
N ASN A 346 -7.36 6.42 -4.84
CA ASN A 346 -6.54 7.63 -4.74
C ASN A 346 -6.15 8.03 -3.30
N LYS A 347 -6.78 7.45 -2.28
CA LYS A 347 -6.54 7.76 -0.87
C LYS A 347 -6.43 6.47 -0.06
N MET A 348 -5.60 6.50 0.97
CA MET A 348 -5.60 5.48 2.01
C MET A 348 -6.56 5.93 3.10
N LEU A 349 -7.60 5.14 3.35
CA LEU A 349 -8.52 5.36 4.45
C LEU A 349 -8.20 4.38 5.57
N ILE A 350 -7.93 4.90 6.76
CA ILE A 350 -7.68 4.09 7.96
C ILE A 350 -8.76 4.31 9.00
N TRP A 351 -9.05 3.30 9.81
CA TRP A 351 -10.00 3.44 10.92
C TRP A 351 -9.76 2.47 12.09
N GLY A 352 -10.04 2.97 13.30
CA GLY A 352 -10.00 2.22 14.55
C GLY A 352 -8.58 2.00 15.07
N GLY A 353 -8.35 0.83 15.66
CA GLY A 353 -7.06 0.42 16.24
C GLY A 353 -6.96 0.76 17.72
N PHE A 354 -5.79 0.53 18.31
CA PHE A 354 -5.56 0.73 19.74
C PHE A 354 -4.20 1.36 20.05
N ASN A 355 -4.11 1.99 21.22
CA ASN A 355 -2.87 2.42 21.86
C ASN A 355 -3.13 2.58 23.38
N PRO A 356 -2.80 1.58 24.21
CA PRO A 356 -3.14 1.58 25.63
C PRO A 356 -2.48 2.72 26.41
N ASN A 357 -1.45 3.39 25.86
CA ASN A 357 -0.82 4.56 26.47
C ASN A 357 -1.69 5.83 26.34
N VAL A 358 -2.75 5.79 25.53
CA VAL A 358 -3.66 6.92 25.27
C VAL A 358 -5.13 6.48 25.40
N GLN A 359 -5.52 5.41 24.71
CA GLN A 359 -6.87 4.87 24.67
C GLN A 359 -6.87 3.38 24.27
N THR A 360 -7.66 2.56 24.97
CA THR A 360 -7.78 1.11 24.71
C THR A 360 -8.21 0.76 23.29
N SER A 361 -8.99 1.61 22.64
CA SER A 361 -9.40 1.50 21.24
C SER A 361 -9.83 2.86 20.71
N PHE A 362 -9.69 3.11 19.42
CA PHE A 362 -10.10 4.36 18.78
C PHE A 362 -11.41 4.21 18.01
N ASN A 363 -12.25 5.25 18.03
CA ASN A 363 -13.38 5.46 17.10
C ASN A 363 -13.04 6.45 15.98
N THR A 364 -11.77 6.83 15.87
CA THR A 364 -11.27 7.80 14.90
C THR A 364 -10.57 7.10 13.75
N GLY A 365 -10.55 7.75 12.59
CA GLY A 365 -9.81 7.34 11.41
C GLY A 365 -9.06 8.50 10.76
N GLY A 366 -8.43 8.22 9.63
CA GLY A 366 -7.73 9.22 8.83
C GLY A 366 -7.79 8.88 7.35
N ILE A 367 -7.86 9.92 6.54
CA ILE A 367 -7.83 9.86 5.09
C ILE A 367 -6.50 10.47 4.66
N TYR A 368 -5.60 9.62 4.18
CA TYR A 368 -4.30 10.02 3.66
C TYR A 368 -4.35 10.09 2.15
N GLN A 369 -4.05 11.26 1.60
CA GLN A 369 -3.81 11.43 0.19
C GLN A 369 -2.30 11.49 -0.03
N SER A 370 -1.76 10.46 -0.69
CA SER A 370 -0.37 10.48 -1.18
C SER A 370 -0.17 11.73 -2.05
N PRO A 371 1.02 12.36 -2.07
CA PRO A 371 1.26 13.47 -2.97
C PRO A 371 0.96 13.04 -4.39
N VAL A 372 -0.12 13.60 -4.95
CA VAL A 372 -0.33 13.62 -6.38
C VAL A 372 0.42 14.87 -6.83
N MET A 373 1.21 14.81 -7.91
CA MET A 373 1.61 16.04 -8.59
C MET A 373 0.34 16.70 -9.14
N THR A 374 -0.32 17.49 -8.31
CA THR A 374 -1.49 18.27 -8.68
C THR A 374 -1.04 19.69 -8.94
N SER A 375 -1.16 20.05 -10.23
CA SER A 375 -0.99 21.36 -10.85
C SER A 375 0.37 22.07 -10.72
N ILE A 376 0.86 22.53 -11.88
CA ILE A 376 1.85 23.60 -11.98
C ILE A 376 1.16 24.86 -11.46
N GLN A 377 1.41 25.25 -10.20
CA GLN A 377 1.28 26.65 -9.86
C GLN A 377 2.40 27.39 -10.59
N LYS A 378 2.00 28.41 -11.36
CA LYS A 378 2.87 29.27 -12.16
C LYS A 378 3.83 30.02 -11.22
N ILE A 379 5.02 29.45 -10.99
CA ILE A 379 6.11 30.20 -10.34
C ILE A 379 6.64 31.16 -11.40
N ASN A 380 6.41 32.46 -11.23
CA ASN A 380 7.17 33.50 -11.93
C ASN A 380 8.59 33.52 -11.35
N ASN A 381 9.36 32.45 -11.57
CA ASN A 381 10.79 32.47 -11.34
C ASN A 381 11.39 33.21 -12.53
N VAL A 382 12.09 34.30 -12.26
CA VAL A 382 12.95 34.93 -13.25
C VAL A 382 14.10 33.94 -13.51
N VAL A 383 13.92 33.10 -14.53
CA VAL A 383 14.96 32.22 -15.04
C VAL A 383 15.92 33.10 -15.85
N SER A 384 17.17 33.20 -15.44
CA SER A 384 18.14 34.07 -16.11
C SER A 384 18.60 33.54 -17.47
N GLU A 385 18.52 32.23 -17.73
CA GLU A 385 19.06 31.60 -18.95
C GLU A 385 18.23 30.39 -19.44
N TYR A 386 18.21 30.20 -20.77
CA TYR A 386 17.69 28.97 -21.39
C TYR A 386 18.60 27.79 -21.05
N SER A 387 18.05 26.62 -20.71
CA SER A 387 18.86 25.40 -20.51
C SER A 387 18.07 24.12 -20.80
N LEU A 388 18.71 23.14 -21.43
CA LEU A 388 18.22 21.77 -21.55
C LEU A 388 19.07 20.87 -20.66
N LEU A 389 18.46 20.22 -19.68
CA LEU A 389 19.20 19.41 -18.71
C LEU A 389 19.55 18.05 -19.31
N GLN A 390 20.67 17.49 -18.86
CA GLN A 390 21.13 16.16 -19.25
C GLN A 390 20.28 15.10 -18.53
N ASN A 391 19.65 14.22 -19.29
CA ASN A 391 18.85 13.11 -18.78
C ASN A 391 19.71 11.85 -18.82
N TYR A 392 19.64 11.04 -17.77
CA TYR A 392 20.22 9.70 -17.76
C TYR A 392 19.08 8.71 -17.48
N PRO A 393 18.47 8.13 -18.54
CA PRO A 393 17.54 7.03 -18.32
C PRO A 393 18.27 5.88 -17.62
N ASN A 394 17.57 5.16 -16.74
CA ASN A 394 18.05 3.88 -16.25
C ASN A 394 18.06 2.91 -17.45
N PRO A 395 19.17 2.21 -17.75
CA PRO A 395 19.31 1.29 -18.89
C PRO A 395 18.36 0.08 -18.88
N PHE A 396 17.45 -0.01 -17.93
CA PHE A 396 16.37 -1.01 -17.87
C PHE A 396 14.98 -0.37 -17.72
N ASN A 397 14.86 0.96 -17.86
CA ASN A 397 13.60 1.70 -17.82
C ASN A 397 13.40 2.45 -19.16
N PRO A 398 12.37 2.11 -19.95
CA PRO A 398 12.11 2.79 -21.21
C PRO A 398 11.60 4.23 -21.05
N SER A 399 11.30 4.69 -19.82
CA SER A 399 10.75 6.01 -19.56
C SER A 399 11.74 6.91 -18.81
N THR A 400 11.80 8.19 -19.19
CA THR A 400 12.64 9.21 -18.54
C THR A 400 11.99 10.59 -18.55
N ILE A 401 12.40 11.47 -17.64
CA ILE A 401 11.92 12.85 -17.56
C ILE A 401 12.98 13.77 -18.17
N ILE A 402 12.56 14.60 -19.12
CA ILE A 402 13.38 15.64 -19.75
C ILE A 402 13.07 16.98 -19.11
N ASN A 403 14.09 17.64 -18.56
CA ASN A 403 13.94 18.94 -17.89
C ASN A 403 14.54 20.06 -18.75
N TYR A 404 13.85 21.19 -18.85
CA TYR A 404 14.37 22.39 -19.50
C TYR A 404 13.89 23.68 -18.84
N LYS A 405 14.60 24.78 -19.08
CA LYS A 405 14.28 26.11 -18.56
C LYS A 405 14.23 27.13 -19.70
N LEU A 406 13.27 28.05 -19.61
CA LEU A 406 13.03 29.14 -20.54
C LEU A 406 13.23 30.48 -19.82
N SER A 407 14.19 31.29 -20.27
CA SER A 407 14.40 32.61 -19.68
C SER A 407 13.35 33.63 -20.12
N ASN A 408 12.90 33.57 -21.38
CA ASN A 408 11.80 34.38 -21.91
C ASN A 408 10.74 33.51 -22.59
N THR A 409 9.50 34.02 -22.64
CA THR A 409 8.40 33.44 -23.41
C THR A 409 8.80 33.25 -24.88
N GLY A 410 8.43 32.10 -25.44
CA GLY A 410 8.75 31.74 -26.82
C GLY A 410 8.02 30.49 -27.30
N HIS A 411 8.08 30.22 -28.60
CA HIS A 411 7.59 28.98 -29.16
C HIS A 411 8.61 27.86 -28.96
N VAL A 412 8.24 26.80 -28.26
CA VAL A 412 9.11 25.70 -27.86
C VAL A 412 8.76 24.45 -28.66
N LYS A 413 9.76 23.88 -29.33
CA LYS A 413 9.72 22.55 -29.92
C LYS A 413 10.75 21.66 -29.24
N LEU A 414 10.32 20.58 -28.61
CA LEU A 414 11.21 19.54 -28.07
C LEU A 414 10.95 18.25 -28.83
N SER A 415 12.00 17.71 -29.43
CA SER A 415 11.89 16.54 -30.31
C SER A 415 12.99 15.53 -30.03
N ILE A 416 12.68 14.26 -30.25
CA ILE A 416 13.58 13.12 -30.14
C ILE A 416 14.06 12.73 -31.52
N PHE A 417 15.35 12.45 -31.62
CA PHE A 417 16.04 12.03 -32.83
C PHE A 417 16.77 10.71 -32.59
N ASN A 418 16.79 9.84 -33.59
CA ASN A 418 17.63 8.64 -33.56
C ASN A 418 19.10 8.97 -33.90
N ILE A 419 19.97 7.97 -33.88
CA ILE A 419 21.41 8.14 -34.17
C ILE A 419 21.70 8.65 -35.60
N LEU A 420 20.75 8.47 -36.53
CA LEU A 420 20.86 8.97 -37.91
C LEU A 420 20.35 10.42 -38.06
N GLY A 421 19.91 11.06 -36.98
CA GLY A 421 19.37 12.42 -37.00
C GLY A 421 17.93 12.52 -37.52
N LYS A 422 17.20 11.41 -37.67
CA LYS A 422 15.78 11.42 -38.03
C LYS A 422 14.94 11.74 -36.79
N GLU A 423 14.04 12.71 -36.90
CA GLU A 423 13.02 13.01 -35.87
C GLU A 423 12.08 11.81 -35.74
N VAL A 424 12.08 11.18 -34.58
CA VAL A 424 11.25 9.99 -34.29
C VAL A 424 10.01 10.34 -33.46
N GLU A 425 10.06 11.45 -32.71
CA GLU A 425 8.93 11.88 -31.88
C GLU A 425 9.05 13.38 -31.56
N VAL A 426 7.91 14.08 -31.49
CA VAL A 426 7.82 15.46 -31.01
C VAL A 426 7.08 15.44 -29.69
N LEU A 427 7.76 15.82 -28.60
CA LEU A 427 7.19 15.77 -27.25
C LEU A 427 6.37 17.02 -26.94
N ILE A 428 6.81 18.18 -27.43
CA ILE A 428 6.07 19.43 -27.30
C ILE A 428 6.35 20.33 -28.51
N ASN A 429 5.35 21.12 -28.93
CA ASN A 429 5.45 22.08 -30.03
C ASN A 429 4.41 23.20 -29.87
N GLU A 430 4.63 24.10 -28.91
CA GLU A 430 3.67 25.17 -28.59
C GLU A 430 4.35 26.41 -27.98
N LYS A 431 3.61 27.52 -27.81
CA LYS A 431 4.09 28.73 -27.12
C LYS A 431 4.07 28.52 -25.61
N GLN A 432 5.22 28.70 -24.95
CA GLN A 432 5.39 28.57 -23.51
C GLN A 432 5.97 29.86 -22.91
N ASN A 433 5.56 30.17 -21.66
CA ASN A 433 6.06 31.33 -20.92
C ASN A 433 7.48 31.08 -20.37
N SER A 434 8.16 32.10 -19.84
CA SER A 434 9.39 31.84 -19.06
C SER A 434 9.11 30.96 -17.84
N GLY A 435 10.04 30.06 -17.50
CA GLY A 435 9.86 29.08 -16.43
C GLY A 435 10.71 27.83 -16.56
N SER A 436 10.53 26.88 -15.65
CA SER A 436 11.14 25.53 -15.71
C SER A 436 10.06 24.49 -16.02
N TYR A 437 10.43 23.49 -16.82
CA TYR A 437 9.51 22.52 -17.40
C TYR A 437 10.08 21.10 -17.32
N GLU A 438 9.21 20.12 -17.12
CA GLU A 438 9.52 18.70 -17.12
C GLU A 438 8.58 17.97 -18.09
N ILE A 439 9.09 17.04 -18.90
CA ILE A 439 8.28 16.22 -19.80
C ILE A 439 8.68 14.74 -19.72
N LEU A 440 7.70 13.86 -19.59
CA LEU A 440 7.92 12.41 -19.60
C LEU A 440 8.05 11.94 -21.05
N TRP A 441 9.14 11.26 -21.36
CA TRP A 441 9.30 10.52 -22.60
C TRP A 441 9.26 9.01 -22.32
N ASN A 442 8.40 8.29 -23.04
CA ASN A 442 8.26 6.83 -22.94
C ASN A 442 8.72 6.18 -24.24
N ALA A 443 9.92 5.62 -24.23
CA ALA A 443 10.56 4.99 -25.38
C ALA A 443 10.22 3.50 -25.52
N SER A 444 9.16 2.99 -24.87
CA SER A 444 8.81 1.55 -24.89
C SER A 444 8.58 1.00 -26.30
N GLY A 445 8.12 1.81 -27.25
CA GLY A 445 7.97 1.45 -28.66
C GLY A 445 9.21 1.57 -29.54
N LEU A 446 10.35 2.03 -29.01
CA LEU A 446 11.57 2.34 -29.77
C LEU A 446 12.71 1.33 -29.49
N PRO A 447 13.57 1.00 -30.47
CA PRO A 447 14.67 0.04 -30.26
C PRO A 447 15.76 0.59 -29.33
N SER A 448 16.44 -0.29 -28.60
CA SER A 448 17.62 0.09 -27.80
C SER A 448 18.69 0.74 -28.68
N GLY A 449 19.31 1.82 -28.19
CA GLY A 449 20.29 2.59 -28.95
C GLY A 449 20.53 3.98 -28.37
N ILE A 450 21.34 4.76 -29.09
CA ILE A 450 21.59 6.16 -28.74
C ILE A 450 20.52 7.02 -29.40
N TYR A 451 19.93 7.90 -28.60
CA TYR A 451 18.99 8.92 -29.04
C TYR A 451 19.50 10.30 -28.66
N PHE A 452 19.00 11.31 -29.35
CA PHE A 452 19.22 12.70 -29.03
C PHE A 452 17.88 13.37 -28.78
N TYR A 453 17.86 14.33 -27.88
CA TYR A 453 16.70 15.19 -27.69
C TYR A 453 17.15 16.62 -27.84
N ARG A 454 16.39 17.38 -28.62
CA ARG A 454 16.71 18.75 -28.97
C ARG A 454 15.54 19.64 -28.63
N ILE A 455 15.83 20.70 -27.89
CA ILE A 455 14.93 21.82 -27.71
C ILE A 455 15.26 22.91 -28.71
N THR A 456 14.24 23.52 -29.29
CA THR A 456 14.31 24.75 -30.09
C THR A 456 13.32 25.73 -29.47
N VAL A 457 13.78 26.92 -29.15
CA VAL A 457 12.96 28.00 -28.59
C VAL A 457 13.08 29.20 -29.50
N LEU A 458 11.97 29.70 -30.01
CA LEU A 458 11.88 30.94 -30.77
C LEU A 458 11.24 32.01 -29.89
N SER A 459 12.04 32.92 -29.34
CA SER A 459 11.54 34.02 -28.52
C SER A 459 11.50 35.32 -29.32
N GLU A 460 10.39 36.04 -29.20
CA GLU A 460 10.19 37.35 -29.85
C GLU A 460 11.24 38.39 -29.39
N ASN A 461 11.77 38.26 -28.16
CA ASN A 461 12.64 39.26 -27.53
C ASN A 461 14.11 38.83 -27.33
N SER A 462 14.43 37.55 -27.52
CA SER A 462 15.78 37.01 -27.21
C SER A 462 16.36 36.09 -28.28
N GLY A 463 15.72 36.01 -29.45
CA GLY A 463 16.19 35.22 -30.59
C GLY A 463 15.89 33.73 -30.48
N SER A 464 16.62 32.92 -31.24
CA SER A 464 16.46 31.46 -31.26
C SER A 464 17.48 30.77 -30.35
N TYR A 465 17.02 29.91 -29.45
CA TYR A 465 17.87 29.04 -28.65
C TYR A 465 17.69 27.58 -29.07
N ILE A 466 18.79 26.87 -29.28
CA ILE A 466 18.79 25.45 -29.66
C ILE A 466 19.82 24.73 -28.79
N GLU A 467 19.39 23.68 -28.09
CA GLU A 467 20.30 22.79 -27.38
C GLU A 467 19.93 21.34 -27.65
N THR A 468 20.93 20.50 -27.86
CA THR A 468 20.78 19.05 -28.07
C THR A 468 21.59 18.30 -27.04
N LYS A 469 20.99 17.28 -26.44
CA LYS A 469 21.64 16.37 -25.49
C LYS A 469 21.48 14.92 -25.94
N LYS A 470 22.40 14.06 -25.50
CA LYS A 470 22.44 12.63 -25.84
C LYS A 470 21.77 11.81 -24.73
N MET A 471 21.07 10.75 -25.07
CA MET A 471 20.60 9.73 -24.11
C MET A 471 20.83 8.32 -24.66
N ILE A 472 20.98 7.35 -23.77
CA ILE A 472 21.18 5.95 -24.12
C ILE A 472 19.94 5.19 -23.68
N LEU A 473 19.21 4.61 -24.62
CA LEU A 473 18.16 3.66 -24.34
C LEU A 473 18.76 2.27 -24.38
N ALA A 474 18.84 1.61 -23.24
CA ALA A 474 19.05 0.16 -23.18
C ALA A 474 17.74 -0.47 -22.67
N LYS A 475 17.42 -1.65 -23.21
CA LYS A 475 16.31 -2.50 -22.81
C LYS A 475 16.82 -3.92 -22.81
#